data_AF-A0A843V059-F1
#
_entry.id   AF-A0A843V059-F1
#
_cell.length_a   1.000
_cell.length_b   1.000
_cell.length_c   1.000
_cell.angle_alpha   90.00
_cell.angle_beta   90.00
_cell.angle_gamma   90.00
#
_symmetry.space_group_name_H-M   'P 1'
#
loop_
_entity.id
_entity.type
_entity.pdbx_description
1 polymer ?
#
loop_
_entity_poly.entity_id
_entity_poly.type
_entity_poly.pdbx_seq_one_letter_code
_entity_poly.pdbx_strand_id
1 'polypeptide(L)'
;MDYSPVWMRRDYWESLCHRWATGPWQERSQAAKHNRAAHLEKNVHTSGSVSYATHSQKLRHELKRAPTFRKLFDRTHKRKGTHDYVSESARTIVETYDRTIADRYVEASP
;
A
#
# COMPACT_ATOMS: atom_id res chain seq x y z
N MET A 1 -21.29 14.58 24.86
CA MET A 1 -21.45 13.20 24.37
C MET A 1 -20.23 12.41 24.81
N ASP A 2 -20.44 11.24 25.41
CA ASP A 2 -19.35 10.31 25.68
C ASP A 2 -18.98 9.62 24.36
N TYR A 3 -17.77 9.88 23.86
CA TYR A 3 -17.27 9.28 22.62
C TYR A 3 -16.64 7.90 22.85
N SER A 4 -16.68 7.39 24.08
CA SER A 4 -16.15 6.08 24.41
C SER A 4 -16.93 4.97 23.69
N PRO A 5 -16.24 4.04 23.00
CA PRO A 5 -16.90 2.88 22.42
C PRO A 5 -17.52 1.98 23.50
N VAL A 6 -18.74 1.48 23.27
CA VAL A 6 -19.49 0.64 24.23
C VAL A 6 -18.73 -0.62 24.66
N TRP A 7 -17.85 -1.13 23.81
CA TRP A 7 -17.05 -2.33 24.06
C TRP A 7 -15.75 -2.05 24.84
N MET A 8 -15.38 -0.79 25.05
CA MET A 8 -14.15 -0.40 25.74
C MET A 8 -14.47 0.12 27.13
N ARG A 9 -13.72 -0.33 28.14
CA ARG A 9 -13.84 0.27 29.48
C ARG A 9 -13.41 1.74 29.43
N ARG A 10 -14.11 2.55 30.20
CA ARG A 10 -13.94 4.01 30.22
C ARG A 10 -12.53 4.45 30.60
N ASP A 11 -11.92 3.80 31.57
CA ASP A 11 -10.57 4.09 32.04
C ASP A 11 -9.50 3.87 30.96
N TYR A 12 -9.65 2.84 30.14
CA TYR A 12 -8.78 2.63 28.97
C TYR A 12 -8.98 3.71 27.90
N TRP A 13 -10.23 4.08 27.62
CA TRP A 13 -10.53 5.15 26.67
C TRP A 13 -9.92 6.48 27.10
N GLU A 14 -10.12 6.88 28.35
CA GLU A 14 -9.55 8.10 28.93
C GLU A 14 -8.02 8.10 28.86
N SER A 15 -7.39 6.96 29.17
CA SER A 15 -5.94 6.78 29.06
C SER A 15 -5.42 6.96 27.62
N LEU A 16 -6.15 6.44 26.63
CA LEU A 16 -5.83 6.63 25.20
C LEU A 16 -5.98 8.09 24.79
N CYS A 17 -7.09 8.74 25.19
CA CYS A 17 -7.32 10.16 24.93
C CYS A 17 -6.20 11.03 25.50
N HIS A 18 -5.77 10.79 26.75
CA HIS A 18 -4.63 11.49 27.34
C HIS A 18 -3.35 11.30 26.54
N ARG A 19 -3.07 10.07 26.09
CA ARG A 19 -1.89 9.79 25.25
C ARG A 19 -1.95 10.51 23.91
N TRP A 20 -3.10 10.52 23.25
CA TRP A 20 -3.30 11.20 21.97
C TRP A 20 -3.33 12.72 22.10
N ALA A 21 -3.65 13.25 23.29
CA ALA A 21 -3.59 14.67 23.58
C ALA A 21 -2.16 15.18 23.79
N THR A 22 -1.16 14.30 23.95
CA THR A 22 0.23 14.73 24.12
C THR A 22 0.77 15.40 22.85
N GLY A 23 1.54 16.49 23.03
CA GLY A 23 2.19 17.23 21.93
C GLY A 23 2.96 16.32 20.95
N PRO A 24 3.86 15.43 21.44
CA PRO A 24 4.59 14.51 20.56
C PRO A 24 3.70 13.59 19.73
N TRP A 25 2.55 13.15 20.26
CA TRP A 25 1.62 12.33 19.49
C TRP A 25 0.90 13.16 18.42
N GLN A 26 0.46 14.36 18.78
CA GLN A 26 -0.20 15.28 17.83
C GLN A 26 0.73 15.67 16.69
N GLU A 27 1.99 15.99 16.98
CA GLU A 27 3.01 16.28 15.96
C GLU A 27 3.19 15.11 14.99
N ARG A 28 3.33 13.88 15.52
CA ARG A 28 3.42 12.66 14.69
C ARG A 28 2.15 12.45 13.85
N SER A 29 0.99 12.69 14.43
CA SER A 29 -0.30 12.55 13.74
C SER A 29 -0.44 13.57 12.60
N GLN A 30 -0.07 14.83 12.84
CA GLN A 30 -0.09 15.88 11.82
C GLN A 30 0.95 15.63 10.73
N ALA A 31 2.17 15.22 11.08
CA ALA A 31 3.19 14.85 10.10
C ALA A 31 2.70 13.69 9.21
N ALA A 32 2.12 12.64 9.81
CA ALA A 32 1.55 11.53 9.05
C ALA A 32 0.39 11.96 8.15
N LYS A 33 -0.45 12.90 8.60
CA LYS A 33 -1.52 13.50 7.79
C LYS A 33 -0.96 14.27 6.60
N HIS A 34 0.02 15.14 6.81
CA HIS A 34 0.69 15.90 5.76
C HIS A 34 1.38 14.99 4.75
N ASN A 35 2.08 13.95 5.21
CA ASN A 35 2.75 12.98 4.32
C ASN A 35 1.75 12.24 3.42
N ARG A 36 0.57 11.86 3.95
CA ARG A 36 -0.49 11.25 3.13
C ARG A 36 -1.08 12.24 2.12
N ALA A 37 -1.27 13.50 2.51
CA ALA A 37 -1.78 14.54 1.62
C ALA A 37 -0.78 14.95 0.53
N ALA A 38 0.51 14.97 0.83
CA ALA A 38 1.57 15.30 -0.13
C ALA A 38 1.79 14.20 -1.18
N HIS A 39 1.35 12.96 -0.92
CA HIS A 39 1.63 11.79 -1.74
C HIS A 39 0.37 10.95 -2.00
N LEU A 40 -0.74 11.62 -2.35
CA LEU A 40 -2.06 11.00 -2.55
C LEU A 40 -2.04 9.81 -3.52
N GLU A 41 -1.20 9.85 -4.57
CA GLU A 41 -1.15 8.82 -5.60
C GLU A 41 -0.08 7.74 -5.39
N LYS A 42 0.93 8.01 -4.55
CA LYS A 42 2.15 7.18 -4.48
C LYS A 42 2.02 5.96 -3.58
N ASN A 43 0.95 5.87 -2.77
CA ASN A 43 0.80 4.82 -1.75
C ASN A 43 -0.53 4.04 -1.83
N VAL A 44 -1.22 4.13 -2.97
CA VAL A 44 -2.53 3.47 -3.17
C VAL A 44 -2.31 2.02 -3.59
N HIS A 45 -2.94 1.09 -2.89
CA HIS A 45 -2.93 -0.35 -3.19
C HIS A 45 -4.34 -0.94 -3.01
N THR A 46 -4.66 -2.00 -3.74
CA THR A 46 -5.93 -2.74 -3.63
C THR A 46 -5.85 -4.01 -2.80
N SER A 47 -4.69 -4.28 -2.19
CA SER A 47 -4.43 -5.48 -1.39
C SER A 47 -5.16 -5.54 -0.04
N GLY A 48 -5.75 -4.42 0.40
CA GLY A 48 -6.33 -4.31 1.74
C GLY A 48 -5.29 -4.61 2.83
N SER A 49 -5.69 -5.30 3.90
CA SER A 49 -4.81 -5.69 5.01
C SER A 49 -3.93 -6.91 4.71
N VAL A 50 -3.88 -7.39 3.46
CA VAL A 50 -3.08 -8.55 3.07
C VAL A 50 -1.69 -8.10 2.64
N SER A 51 -0.66 -8.71 3.22
CA SER A 51 0.72 -8.37 2.91
C SER A 51 1.11 -8.71 1.47
N TYR A 52 2.10 -8.00 0.94
CA TYR A 52 2.68 -8.28 -0.38
C TYR A 52 3.26 -9.70 -0.46
N ALA A 53 3.88 -10.19 0.63
CA ALA A 53 4.40 -11.56 0.71
C ALA A 53 3.28 -12.61 0.63
N THR A 54 2.16 -12.38 1.30
CA THR A 54 0.98 -13.26 1.23
C THR A 54 0.41 -13.28 -0.20
N HIS A 55 0.33 -12.12 -0.87
CA HIS A 55 -0.07 -12.08 -2.28
C HIS A 55 0.90 -12.84 -3.19
N SER A 56 2.20 -12.73 -2.95
CA SER A 56 3.23 -13.47 -3.68
C SER A 56 3.06 -14.99 -3.53
N GLN A 57 2.84 -15.47 -2.30
CA GLN A 57 2.61 -16.88 -2.03
C GLN A 57 1.35 -17.40 -2.72
N LYS A 58 0.23 -16.68 -2.60
CA LYS A 58 -1.03 -17.03 -3.29
C LYS A 58 -0.81 -17.13 -4.81
N LEU A 59 -0.16 -16.13 -5.38
CA LEU A 59 0.12 -16.09 -6.81
C LEU A 59 1.08 -17.19 -7.27
N ARG A 60 2.03 -17.60 -6.41
CA ARG A 60 2.90 -18.76 -6.66
C ARG A 60 2.09 -20.05 -6.76
N HIS A 61 1.13 -20.25 -5.85
CA HIS A 61 0.26 -21.43 -5.87
C HIS A 61 -0.70 -21.44 -7.07
N GLU A 62 -1.20 -20.27 -7.48
CA GLU A 62 -2.06 -20.09 -8.67
C GLU A 62 -1.28 -20.37 -9.97
N LEU A 63 -0.08 -19.81 -10.11
CA LEU A 63 0.74 -19.93 -11.33
C LEU A 63 1.57 -21.21 -11.41
N LYS A 64 1.66 -21.98 -10.33
CA LYS A 64 2.56 -23.15 -10.17
C LYS A 64 4.04 -22.83 -10.41
N ARG A 65 4.43 -21.55 -10.26
CA ARG A 65 5.80 -21.05 -10.42
C ARG A 65 5.99 -19.77 -9.63
N ALA A 66 7.24 -19.33 -9.47
CA ALA A 66 7.52 -18.04 -8.84
C ALA A 66 6.84 -16.90 -9.64
N PRO A 67 6.08 -16.01 -8.98
CA PRO A 67 5.48 -14.86 -9.64
C PRO A 67 6.55 -13.86 -10.06
N THR A 68 6.38 -13.25 -11.23
CA THR A 68 7.21 -12.12 -11.63
C THR A 68 6.79 -10.87 -10.85
N PHE A 69 7.71 -9.91 -10.71
CA PHE A 69 7.40 -8.59 -10.17
C PHE A 69 6.16 -7.99 -10.83
N ARG A 70 6.11 -8.02 -12.17
CA ARG A 70 4.98 -7.49 -12.96
C ARG A 70 3.63 -8.09 -12.56
N LYS A 71 3.53 -9.42 -12.46
CA LYS A 71 2.26 -10.07 -12.10
C LYS A 71 1.83 -9.76 -10.67
N LEU A 72 2.80 -9.69 -9.75
CA LEU A 72 2.52 -9.36 -8.35
C LEU A 72 2.14 -7.89 -8.16
N PHE A 73 2.77 -7.00 -8.91
CA PHE A 73 2.44 -5.57 -8.93
C PHE A 73 1.03 -5.35 -9.48
N ASP A 74 0.70 -5.94 -10.64
CA ASP A 74 -0.64 -5.88 -11.22
C ASP A 74 -1.72 -6.39 -10.25
N ARG A 75 -1.43 -7.48 -9.51
CA ARG A 75 -2.37 -8.05 -8.53
C ARG A 75 -2.73 -7.08 -7.39
N THR A 76 -1.83 -6.16 -7.07
CA THR A 76 -1.89 -5.30 -5.87
C THR A 76 -2.16 -3.83 -6.20
N HIS A 77 -2.01 -3.43 -7.47
CA HIS A 77 -2.14 -2.04 -7.92
C HIS A 77 -3.12 -1.85 -9.10
N LYS A 78 -3.88 -2.88 -9.47
CA LYS A 78 -5.04 -2.74 -10.38
C LYS A 78 -6.36 -2.79 -9.62
N ARG A 79 -7.35 -2.06 -10.13
CA ARG A 79 -8.71 -2.05 -9.60
C ARG A 79 -9.40 -3.37 -9.94
N LYS A 80 -10.14 -3.95 -8.99
CA LYS A 80 -10.87 -5.20 -9.23
C LYS A 80 -11.98 -4.96 -10.24
N GLY A 81 -12.07 -5.80 -11.26
CA GLY A 81 -13.10 -5.70 -12.30
C GLY A 81 -12.79 -4.70 -13.41
N THR A 82 -11.67 -3.98 -13.33
CA THR A 82 -11.13 -3.21 -14.46
C THR A 82 -9.68 -3.64 -14.72
N HIS A 83 -9.11 -3.19 -15.83
CA HIS A 83 -7.68 -3.38 -16.13
C HIS A 83 -6.82 -2.18 -15.74
N ASP A 84 -7.42 -1.18 -15.09
CA ASP A 84 -6.79 0.09 -14.79
C ASP A 84 -5.99 0.06 -13.50
N TYR A 85 -4.92 0.86 -13.49
CA TYR A 85 -4.15 1.09 -12.28
C TYR A 85 -4.91 1.97 -11.28
N VAL A 86 -4.59 1.77 -10.01
CA VAL A 86 -5.20 2.51 -8.90
C VAL A 86 -4.78 3.98 -8.87
N SER A 87 -3.61 4.30 -9.44
CA SER A 87 -3.08 5.65 -9.59
C SER A 87 -2.18 5.79 -10.82
N GLU A 88 -1.95 7.02 -11.27
CA GLU A 88 -0.98 7.34 -12.33
C GLU A 88 0.43 6.91 -11.93
N SER A 89 0.81 7.16 -10.68
CA SER A 89 2.11 6.73 -10.13
C SER A 89 2.33 5.22 -10.28
N ALA A 90 1.31 4.39 -10.03
CA ALA A 90 1.42 2.95 -10.22
C ALA A 90 1.62 2.57 -11.69
N ARG A 91 0.98 3.31 -12.62
CA ARG A 91 1.19 3.12 -14.06
C ARG A 91 2.63 3.48 -14.46
N THR A 92 3.11 4.66 -14.05
CA THR A 92 4.47 5.13 -14.36
C THR A 92 5.56 4.17 -13.84
N ILE A 93 5.37 3.59 -12.65
CA ILE A 93 6.29 2.59 -12.10
C ILE A 93 6.39 1.37 -13.02
N VAL A 94 5.25 0.85 -13.49
CA VAL A 94 5.23 -0.31 -14.38
C VAL A 94 5.80 0.00 -15.74
N GLU A 95 5.46 1.14 -16.33
CA GLU A 95 6.00 1.57 -17.62
C GLU A 95 7.52 1.75 -17.56
N THR A 96 8.04 2.32 -16.47
CA THR A 96 9.48 2.46 -16.25
C THR A 96 10.15 1.11 -16.05
N TYR A 97 9.53 0.22 -15.27
CA TYR A 97 10.01 -1.15 -15.09
C TYR A 97 10.09 -1.89 -16.44
N ASP A 98 9.03 -1.81 -17.26
CA ASP A 98 8.99 -2.46 -18.55
C ASP A 98 10.07 -1.94 -19.50
N ARG A 99 10.24 -0.62 -19.57
CA ARG A 99 11.29 0.02 -20.38
C ARG A 99 12.68 -0.43 -19.93
N THR A 100 12.98 -0.32 -18.64
CA THR A 100 14.30 -0.68 -18.09
C THR A 100 14.62 -2.17 -18.27
N ILE A 101 13.63 -3.03 -18.17
CA ILE A 101 13.79 -4.46 -18.43
C ILE A 101 14.04 -4.71 -19.92
N ALA A 102 13.30 -4.05 -20.81
CA ALA A 102 13.51 -4.17 -22.26
C ALA A 102 14.92 -3.72 -22.67
N ASP A 103 15.38 -2.57 -22.17
CA ASP A 103 16.72 -2.04 -22.45
C ASP A 103 17.82 -3.05 -22.06
N ARG A 104 17.68 -3.68 -20.88
CA ARG A 104 18.64 -4.72 -20.45
C ARG A 104 18.63 -5.99 -21.30
N TYR A 105 17.50 -6.34 -21.91
CA TYR A 105 17.44 -7.46 -22.84
C TYR A 105 18.02 -7.13 -24.21
N VAL A 106 17.92 -5.87 -24.65
CA VAL A 106 18.53 -5.38 -25.90
C VAL A 106 20.06 -5.34 -25.76
N GLU A 107 20.60 -4.84 -24.64
CA GLU A 107 22.05 -4.83 -24.39
C GLU A 107 22.65 -6.24 -24.22
N ALA A 108 21.83 -7.24 -23.87
CA ALA A 108 22.25 -8.62 -23.67
C ALA A 108 22.12 -9.53 -24.91
N SER A 109 21.61 -9.02 -26.04
CA SER A 109 21.52 -9.77 -27.30
C SER A 109 22.67 -9.36 -28.24
N PRO A 110 23.60 -10.27 -28.59
CA PRO A 110 24.73 -9.98 -29.48
C PRO A 110 24.35 -9.75 -30.94
#